data_AF-A0A9R1D756-F1
#
_entry.id   AF-A0A9R1D756-F1
#
_cell.length_a   1.000
_cell.length_b   1.000
_cell.length_c   1.000
_cell.angle_alpha   90.00
_cell.angle_beta   90.00
_cell.angle_gamma   90.00
#
_symmetry.space_group_name_H-M   'P 1'
#
loop_
_entity.id
_entity.type
_entity.pdbx_description
1 polymer ?
#
loop_
_entity_poly.entity_id
_entity_poly.type
_entity_poly.pdbx_seq_one_letter_code
_entity_poly.pdbx_strand_id
1 'polypeptide(L)'
;MGHRTLVAYDRDGYDLHYAHWRVDPAALTSETPFGGRSDDAWARERAEELLEPAGGRLSEPPGTAVETDPIATELSFVDLEAYVDPIEHEALYVVDDDFSVRTYLVFGIDGYAVGRADSPAVALVGYDGEADAAYLRGWLAGARAVRGVCGPDDGAIVRALRWLDPERGTVVWMPTGDAGVGDRPGTTTGTADRP
;
A
#
# COMPACT_ATOMS: atom_id res chain seq x y z
N MET A 1 5.11 -15.95 -1.97
CA MET A 1 4.73 -14.61 -2.47
C MET A 1 4.87 -13.69 -1.28
N GLY A 2 5.67 -12.61 -1.38
CA GLY A 2 5.92 -11.73 -0.25
C GLY A 2 4.70 -10.84 -0.01
N HIS A 3 4.30 -10.68 1.25
CA HIS A 3 3.21 -9.77 1.62
C HIS A 3 3.68 -8.33 1.38
N ARG A 4 3.18 -7.70 0.32
CA ARG A 4 3.50 -6.31 0.00
C ARG A 4 2.41 -5.42 0.55
N THR A 5 2.80 -4.53 1.47
CA THR A 5 1.88 -3.62 2.15
C THR A 5 2.22 -2.19 1.77
N LEU A 6 1.21 -1.41 1.44
CA LEU A 6 1.31 0.05 1.36
C LEU A 6 0.95 0.64 2.72
N VAL A 7 1.67 1.69 3.14
CA VAL A 7 1.43 2.43 4.38
C VAL A 7 1.28 3.90 4.04
N ALA A 8 0.09 4.45 4.25
CA ALA A 8 -0.25 5.85 4.02
C ALA A 8 -0.30 6.59 5.37
N TYR A 9 0.64 7.49 5.62
CA TYR A 9 0.65 8.34 6.81
C TYR A 9 -0.07 9.66 6.55
N ASP A 10 -1.06 10.00 7.37
CA ASP A 10 -1.76 11.29 7.29
C ASP A 10 -0.88 12.41 7.86
N ARG A 11 -0.52 13.37 7.01
CA ARG A 11 0.33 14.53 7.31
C ARG A 11 -0.20 15.77 6.58
N ASP A 12 -1.47 16.08 6.82
CA ASP A 12 -2.23 17.07 6.03
C ASP A 12 -2.34 16.66 4.54
N GLY A 13 -2.46 15.35 4.33
CA GLY A 13 -2.27 14.65 3.05
C GLY A 13 -1.48 13.35 3.27
N TYR A 14 -1.69 12.33 2.44
CA TYR A 14 -1.05 11.03 2.64
C TYR A 14 0.36 10.98 2.04
N ASP A 15 1.34 10.68 2.88
CA ASP A 15 2.65 10.19 2.47
C ASP A 15 2.58 8.66 2.33
N LEU A 16 2.73 8.17 1.11
CA LEU A 16 2.61 6.76 0.78
C LEU A 16 3.97 6.08 0.78
N HIS A 17 4.12 5.05 1.59
CA HIS A 17 5.34 4.27 1.73
C HIS A 17 5.10 2.81 1.44
N TYR A 18 6.18 2.10 1.11
CA TYR A 18 6.18 0.68 0.87
C TYR A 18 6.72 -0.11 2.07
N ALA A 19 6.13 -1.26 2.36
CA ALA A 19 6.64 -2.22 3.32
C ALA A 19 6.81 -3.60 2.64
N HIS A 20 8.07 -4.05 2.56
CA HIS A 20 8.47 -5.31 1.91
C HIS A 20 7.88 -6.56 2.58
N TRP A 21 7.47 -6.43 3.83
CA TRP A 21 6.84 -7.47 4.63
C TRP A 21 5.59 -6.89 5.25
N ARG A 22 4.57 -7.73 5.49
CA ARG A 22 3.40 -7.29 6.27
C ARG A 22 3.88 -6.77 7.62
N VAL A 23 3.83 -5.46 7.77
CA VAL A 23 4.15 -4.78 9.03
C VAL A 23 3.07 -5.14 10.05
N ASP A 24 3.49 -5.34 11.30
CA ASP A 24 2.55 -5.36 12.41
C ASP A 24 1.99 -3.94 12.59
N PRO A 25 0.67 -3.71 12.46
CA PRO A 25 0.07 -2.40 12.70
C PRO A 25 0.49 -1.77 14.03
N ALA A 26 0.74 -2.57 15.08
CA ALA A 26 1.18 -2.07 16.38
C ALA A 26 2.62 -1.51 16.37
N ALA A 27 3.42 -1.82 15.34
CA ALA A 27 4.76 -1.29 15.16
C ALA A 27 4.77 0.07 14.42
N LEU A 28 3.63 0.54 13.91
CA LEU A 28 3.50 1.83 13.24
C LEU A 28 3.30 2.95 14.26
N THR A 29 4.41 3.47 14.77
CA THR A 29 4.42 4.56 15.76
C THR A 29 4.95 5.85 15.14
N SER A 30 5.04 6.91 15.96
CA SER A 30 5.69 8.18 15.60
C SER A 30 7.14 8.07 15.17
N GLU A 31 7.77 6.93 15.45
CA GLU A 31 9.13 6.62 15.01
C GLU A 31 9.17 6.00 13.61
N THR A 32 8.04 5.59 13.04
CA THR A 32 7.91 5.09 11.66
C THR A 32 7.40 6.19 10.72
N PRO A 33 7.80 6.22 9.44
CA PRO A 33 8.64 5.25 8.71
C PRO A 33 10.15 5.45 8.94
N PHE A 34 10.55 6.58 9.50
CA PHE A 34 11.95 7.03 9.55
C PHE A 34 12.87 6.20 10.44
N GLY A 35 12.31 5.33 11.28
CA GLY A 35 13.00 4.66 12.37
C GLY A 35 13.42 5.71 13.39
N GLY A 36 12.99 5.58 14.63
CA GLY A 36 13.56 6.36 15.71
C GLY A 36 15.08 6.22 15.63
N ARG A 37 15.79 7.31 15.33
CA ARG A 37 17.23 7.36 15.59
C ARG A 37 17.34 7.34 17.10
N SER A 38 17.49 6.14 17.68
CA SER A 38 17.93 6.02 19.07
C SER A 38 19.28 6.73 19.16
N ASP A 39 19.31 7.79 19.96
CA ASP A 39 20.41 8.72 20.22
C ASP A 39 21.78 8.37 19.60
N ASP A 40 22.18 9.29 18.72
CA ASP A 40 23.42 9.49 17.98
C ASP A 40 24.77 9.30 18.71
N ALA A 41 24.81 8.80 19.94
CA ALA A 41 26.04 8.49 20.68
C ALA A 41 26.58 7.09 20.32
N TRP A 42 25.72 6.07 20.34
CA TRP A 42 26.15 4.68 20.12
C TRP A 42 26.56 4.41 18.67
N ALA A 43 25.86 4.99 17.69
CA ALA A 43 26.18 4.86 16.28
C ALA A 43 27.49 5.57 15.89
N ARG A 44 27.84 6.66 16.59
CA ARG A 44 29.09 7.40 16.36
C ARG A 44 30.29 6.64 16.94
N GLU A 45 30.11 6.06 18.13
CA GLU A 45 31.09 5.20 18.79
C GLU A 45 31.35 3.91 17.99
N ARG A 46 30.31 3.30 17.40
CA ARG A 46 30.42 2.14 16.49
C ARG A 46 31.00 2.50 15.11
N ALA A 47 30.66 3.66 14.56
CA ALA A 47 31.24 4.12 13.29
C ALA A 47 32.73 4.43 13.42
N GLU A 48 33.18 4.96 14.56
CA GLU A 48 34.60 5.13 14.86
C GLU A 48 35.32 3.77 15.04
N GLU A 49 34.67 2.75 15.62
CA GLU A 49 35.21 1.39 15.71
C GLU A 49 35.27 0.64 14.35
N LEU A 50 34.39 0.99 13.39
CA LEU A 50 34.27 0.30 12.09
C LEU A 50 35.09 0.95 10.95
N LEU A 51 35.76 2.08 11.20
CA LEU A 51 36.60 2.77 10.23
C LEU A 51 38.04 2.24 10.16
N GLU A 52 38.27 0.95 10.41
CA GLU A 52 39.48 0.28 9.91
C GLU A 52 39.34 0.00 8.40
N PRO A 53 40.24 0.52 7.55
CA PRO A 53 40.04 0.48 6.10
C PRO A 53 40.49 -0.86 5.54
N ALA A 54 39.54 -1.79 5.30
CA ALA A 54 39.79 -2.95 4.46
C ALA A 54 38.53 -3.48 3.76
N GLY A 55 38.35 -3.07 2.49
CA GLY A 55 37.68 -3.88 1.46
C GLY A 55 36.15 -3.97 1.56
N GLY A 56 35.48 -2.99 0.96
CA GLY A 56 34.03 -2.83 1.00
C GLY A 56 33.22 -3.98 0.37
N ARG A 57 32.21 -4.40 1.13
CA ARG A 57 30.86 -4.74 0.65
C ARG A 57 29.88 -4.27 1.71
N LEU A 58 29.09 -3.24 1.41
CA LEU A 58 27.93 -2.87 2.21
C LEU A 58 26.84 -3.90 1.94
N SER A 59 26.67 -4.84 2.87
CA SER A 59 25.52 -5.74 2.92
C SER A 59 24.80 -5.51 4.24
N GLU A 60 24.23 -4.33 4.42
CA GLU A 60 23.28 -4.07 5.51
C GLU A 60 21.89 -3.89 4.90
N PRO A 61 20.91 -4.77 5.20
CA PRO A 61 19.54 -4.55 4.79
C PRO A 61 18.98 -3.29 5.51
N PRO A 62 18.09 -2.51 4.85
CA PRO A 62 17.58 -1.28 5.44
C PRO A 62 16.81 -1.58 6.74
N GLY A 63 17.18 -0.86 7.80
CA GLY A 63 16.83 -1.15 9.20
C GLY A 63 15.45 -0.67 9.68
N THR A 64 14.47 -0.48 8.79
CA THR A 64 13.12 -0.02 9.16
C THR A 64 12.04 -0.91 8.56
N ALA A 65 10.95 -1.12 9.30
CA ALA A 65 9.85 -2.00 8.88
C ALA A 65 9.06 -1.44 7.68
N VAL A 66 9.17 -0.13 7.44
CA VAL A 66 8.61 0.63 6.32
C VAL A 66 9.77 1.37 5.65
N GLU A 67 9.76 1.42 4.32
CA GLU A 67 10.74 2.20 3.56
C GLU A 67 10.63 3.69 3.90
N THR A 68 11.78 4.33 4.10
CA THR A 68 11.85 5.74 4.53
C THR A 68 11.56 6.73 3.41
N ASP A 69 11.82 6.34 2.15
CA ASP A 69 11.55 7.18 0.98
C ASP A 69 10.07 7.00 0.56
N PRO A 70 9.26 8.07 0.58
CA PRO A 70 7.87 7.97 0.14
C PRO A 70 7.81 7.71 -1.37
N ILE A 71 6.90 6.83 -1.78
CA ILE A 71 6.51 6.62 -3.18
C ILE A 71 5.86 7.90 -3.75
N ALA A 72 5.05 8.56 -2.93
CA ALA A 72 4.34 9.78 -3.24
C ALA A 72 3.92 10.50 -1.94
N THR A 73 3.72 11.81 -2.01
CA THR A 73 3.37 12.68 -0.88
C THR A 73 2.16 13.53 -1.20
N GLU A 74 1.52 14.10 -0.17
CA GLU A 74 0.38 15.01 -0.30
C GLU A 74 -0.83 14.41 -1.06
N LEU A 75 -1.00 13.09 -1.02
CA LEU A 75 -2.10 12.41 -1.70
C LEU A 75 -3.42 12.60 -0.95
N SER A 76 -4.54 12.76 -1.65
CA SER A 76 -5.84 12.52 -1.03
C SER A 76 -6.09 11.02 -0.88
N PHE A 77 -7.06 10.65 -0.04
CA PHE A 77 -7.42 9.22 0.13
C PHE A 77 -7.85 8.56 -1.19
N VAL A 78 -8.48 9.32 -2.09
CA VAL A 78 -8.93 8.84 -3.39
C VAL A 78 -7.73 8.64 -4.33
N ASP A 79 -6.72 9.51 -4.26
CA ASP A 79 -5.53 9.43 -5.11
C ASP A 79 -4.67 8.19 -4.80
N LEU A 80 -4.81 7.60 -3.61
CA LEU A 80 -4.15 6.33 -3.25
C LEU A 80 -4.47 5.22 -4.26
N GLU A 81 -5.64 5.24 -4.89
CA GLU A 81 -6.04 4.25 -5.88
C GLU A 81 -5.03 4.09 -7.02
N ALA A 82 -4.42 5.19 -7.48
CA ALA A 82 -3.45 5.16 -8.58
C ALA A 82 -2.19 4.32 -8.26
N TYR A 83 -1.97 4.02 -6.98
CA TYR A 83 -0.82 3.26 -6.48
C TYR A 83 -1.21 1.86 -6.00
N VAL A 84 -2.50 1.57 -5.81
CA VAL A 84 -2.98 0.28 -5.31
C VAL A 84 -3.17 -0.69 -6.48
N ASP A 85 -2.12 -1.46 -6.76
CA ASP A 85 -2.21 -2.64 -7.63
C ASP A 85 -2.63 -3.89 -6.81
N PRO A 86 -3.79 -4.51 -7.06
CA PRO A 86 -4.24 -5.70 -6.32
C PRO A 86 -3.50 -7.00 -6.67
N ILE A 87 -2.67 -7.01 -7.72
CA ILE A 87 -1.76 -8.12 -8.05
C ILE A 87 -0.50 -8.03 -7.20
N GLU A 88 0.03 -6.81 -7.05
CA GLU A 88 1.27 -6.59 -6.32
C GLU A 88 1.03 -6.41 -4.82
N HIS A 89 -0.04 -5.73 -4.41
CA HIS A 89 -0.33 -5.34 -3.03
C HIS A 89 -1.42 -6.19 -2.40
N GLU A 90 -1.18 -6.59 -1.15
CA GLU A 90 -2.13 -7.39 -0.37
C GLU A 90 -2.85 -6.59 0.71
N ALA A 91 -2.28 -5.45 1.12
CA ALA A 91 -2.82 -4.62 2.17
C ALA A 91 -2.47 -3.14 1.98
N LEU A 92 -3.35 -2.28 2.48
CA LEU A 92 -3.13 -0.85 2.66
C LEU A 92 -3.40 -0.52 4.12
N TYR A 93 -2.44 0.12 4.78
CA TYR A 93 -2.61 0.66 6.12
C TYR A 93 -2.66 2.17 6.04
N VAL A 94 -3.66 2.76 6.70
CA VAL A 94 -3.75 4.21 6.84
C VAL A 94 -3.51 4.56 8.29
N VAL A 95 -2.45 5.30 8.52
CA VAL A 95 -2.00 5.77 9.83
C VAL A 95 -2.44 7.22 9.95
N ASP A 96 -3.25 7.55 10.94
CA ASP A 96 -3.60 8.96 11.22
C ASP A 96 -2.51 9.66 12.05
N ASP A 97 -2.75 10.94 12.35
CA ASP A 97 -1.85 11.81 13.11
C ASP A 97 -1.64 11.34 14.56
N ASP A 98 -2.61 10.62 15.13
CA ASP A 98 -2.55 9.97 16.43
C ASP A 98 -1.90 8.56 16.40
N PHE A 99 -1.43 8.12 15.22
CA PHE A 99 -0.88 6.77 14.97
C PHE A 99 -1.88 5.63 15.18
N SER A 100 -3.17 5.91 15.06
CA SER A 100 -4.19 4.88 14.90
C SER A 100 -4.11 4.31 13.49
N VAL A 101 -4.06 2.98 13.39
CA VAL A 101 -3.91 2.29 12.12
C VAL A 101 -5.25 1.71 11.68
N ARG A 102 -5.78 2.21 10.57
CA ARG A 102 -6.86 1.56 9.83
C ARG A 102 -6.26 0.58 8.83
N THR A 103 -6.61 -0.69 8.97
CA THR A 103 -6.03 -1.76 8.14
C THR A 103 -7.01 -2.27 7.10
N TYR A 104 -6.59 -2.30 5.85
CA TYR A 104 -7.38 -2.80 4.72
C TYR A 104 -6.68 -3.97 4.02
N LEU A 105 -7.44 -4.99 3.64
CA LEU A 105 -7.05 -5.94 2.61
C LEU A 105 -7.34 -5.33 1.24
N VAL A 106 -6.36 -5.41 0.34
CA VAL A 106 -6.53 -4.99 -1.05
C VAL A 106 -7.14 -6.14 -1.84
N PHE A 107 -8.24 -5.86 -2.54
CA PHE A 107 -8.96 -6.87 -3.30
C PHE A 107 -9.20 -6.43 -4.74
N GLY A 108 -8.58 -7.12 -5.68
CA GLY A 108 -8.87 -6.98 -7.11
C GLY A 108 -10.19 -7.65 -7.47
N ILE A 109 -11.06 -6.90 -8.13
CA ILE A 109 -12.36 -7.36 -8.64
C ILE A 109 -12.17 -7.71 -10.12
N ASP A 110 -11.35 -8.72 -10.40
CA ASP A 110 -11.10 -9.18 -11.78
C ASP A 110 -12.41 -9.60 -12.47
N GLY A 111 -12.66 -9.04 -13.66
CA GLY A 111 -13.87 -9.28 -14.46
C GLY A 111 -14.69 -8.03 -14.79
N TYR A 112 -14.28 -6.85 -14.31
CA TYR A 112 -14.88 -5.55 -14.65
C TYR A 112 -13.95 -4.67 -15.51
N ALA A 113 -13.30 -5.25 -16.51
CA ALA A 113 -12.75 -4.52 -17.66
C ALA A 113 -12.88 -5.47 -18.86
N VAL A 114 -13.61 -5.14 -19.93
CA VAL A 114 -13.29 -4.05 -20.85
C VAL A 114 -14.59 -3.34 -21.29
N GLY A 115 -14.71 -2.03 -21.04
CA GLY A 115 -15.65 -1.17 -21.76
C GLY A 115 -16.71 -0.40 -20.94
N ARG A 116 -16.69 -0.42 -19.61
CA ARG A 116 -17.54 0.46 -18.78
C ARG A 116 -16.66 1.21 -17.80
N ALA A 117 -16.45 2.50 -18.05
CA ALA A 117 -15.53 3.37 -17.30
C ALA A 117 -15.93 3.58 -15.81
N ASP A 118 -17.07 3.05 -15.36
CA ASP A 118 -17.69 3.43 -14.08
C ASP A 118 -17.80 2.27 -13.06
N SER A 119 -16.90 1.27 -13.08
CA SER A 119 -17.00 0.12 -12.16
C SER A 119 -15.72 -0.10 -11.37
N PRO A 120 -15.81 -0.29 -10.03
CA PRO A 120 -14.63 -0.35 -9.18
C PRO A 120 -13.77 -1.57 -9.51
N ALA A 121 -12.49 -1.33 -9.80
CA ALA A 121 -11.50 -2.37 -10.06
C ALA A 121 -10.93 -2.95 -8.75
N VAL A 122 -10.96 -2.16 -7.68
CA VAL A 122 -10.40 -2.52 -6.37
C VAL A 122 -11.42 -2.26 -5.26
N ALA A 123 -11.53 -3.21 -4.33
CA ALA A 123 -12.16 -3.02 -3.03
C ALA A 123 -11.10 -3.06 -1.94
N LEU A 124 -11.14 -2.09 -1.03
CA LEU A 124 -10.42 -2.14 0.23
C LEU A 124 -11.37 -2.66 1.30
N VAL A 125 -11.03 -3.79 1.91
CA VAL A 125 -11.83 -4.39 2.97
C VAL A 125 -11.09 -4.21 4.28
N GLY A 126 -11.56 -3.29 5.12
CA GLY A 126 -11.05 -3.13 6.47
C GLY A 126 -11.10 -4.44 7.28
N TYR A 127 -10.33 -4.54 8.35
CA TYR A 127 -10.35 -5.69 9.23
C TYR A 127 -9.83 -5.34 10.61
N ASP A 128 -10.26 -6.11 11.62
CA ASP A 128 -9.84 -5.91 13.01
C ASP A 128 -8.92 -7.04 13.48
N GLY A 129 -7.62 -6.83 13.35
CA GLY A 129 -6.58 -7.76 13.78
C GLY A 129 -6.44 -9.01 12.90
N GLU A 130 -5.46 -9.85 13.23
CA GLU A 130 -5.03 -10.94 12.33
C GLU A 130 -6.05 -12.07 12.18
N ALA A 131 -6.86 -12.33 13.21
CA ALA A 131 -7.92 -13.35 13.14
C ALA A 131 -9.00 -12.97 12.12
N ASP A 132 -9.40 -11.69 12.11
CA ASP A 132 -10.37 -11.18 11.16
C ASP A 132 -9.78 -11.10 9.75
N ALA A 133 -8.52 -10.66 9.63
CA ALA A 133 -7.79 -10.69 8.37
C ALA A 133 -7.71 -12.11 7.79
N ALA A 134 -7.41 -13.13 8.62
CA ALA A 134 -7.37 -14.52 8.20
C ALA A 134 -8.74 -15.03 7.75
N TYR A 135 -9.80 -14.69 8.48
CA TYR A 135 -11.18 -15.00 8.09
C TYR A 135 -11.52 -14.39 6.72
N LEU A 136 -11.27 -13.10 6.54
CA LEU A 136 -11.58 -12.38 5.29
C LEU A 136 -10.76 -12.92 4.13
N ARG A 137 -9.46 -13.20 4.30
CA ARG A 137 -8.64 -13.85 3.26
C ARG A 137 -9.21 -15.21 2.86
N GLY A 138 -9.64 -16.02 3.84
CA GLY A 138 -10.29 -17.31 3.60
C GLY A 138 -11.61 -17.17 2.85
N TRP A 139 -12.45 -16.22 3.26
CA TRP A 139 -13.72 -15.90 2.59
C TRP A 139 -13.48 -15.49 1.13
N LEU A 140 -12.50 -14.61 0.89
CA LEU A 140 -12.14 -14.12 -0.46
C LEU A 140 -11.57 -15.24 -1.33
N ALA A 141 -10.71 -16.11 -0.78
CA ALA A 141 -10.21 -17.28 -1.47
C ALA A 141 -11.36 -18.22 -1.88
N GLY A 142 -12.32 -18.45 -0.98
CA GLY A 142 -13.54 -19.22 -1.26
C GLY A 142 -14.38 -18.59 -2.37
N ALA A 143 -14.64 -17.28 -2.30
CA ALA A 143 -15.42 -16.55 -3.30
C ALA A 143 -14.77 -16.64 -4.70
N ARG A 144 -13.44 -16.51 -4.79
CA ARG A 144 -12.69 -16.68 -6.05
C ARG A 144 -12.76 -18.11 -6.58
N ALA A 145 -12.67 -19.12 -5.72
CA ALA A 145 -12.78 -20.51 -6.12
C ALA A 145 -14.18 -20.82 -6.70
N VAL A 146 -15.24 -20.31 -6.06
CA VAL A 146 -16.62 -20.45 -6.57
C VAL A 146 -16.77 -19.76 -7.92
N ARG A 147 -16.28 -18.51 -8.08
CA ARG A 147 -16.29 -17.80 -9.37
C ARG A 147 -15.55 -18.59 -10.47
N GLY A 148 -14.41 -19.20 -10.14
CA GLY A 148 -13.65 -20.02 -11.09
C GLY A 148 -14.43 -21.21 -11.64
N VAL A 149 -15.34 -21.78 -10.84
CA VAL A 149 -16.18 -22.93 -11.22
C VAL A 149 -17.48 -22.48 -11.90
N CYS A 150 -18.13 -21.43 -11.39
CA CYS A 150 -19.43 -20.96 -11.88
C CYS A 150 -19.34 -20.01 -13.08
N GLY A 151 -18.16 -19.47 -13.37
CA GLY A 151 -17.97 -18.41 -14.37
C GLY A 151 -18.12 -17.00 -13.76
N PRO A 152 -17.86 -15.94 -14.53
CA PRO A 152 -17.95 -14.55 -14.09
C PRO A 152 -19.42 -14.11 -14.01
N ASP A 153 -20.21 -14.68 -13.10
CA ASP A 153 -21.58 -14.22 -12.87
C ASP A 153 -21.61 -12.74 -12.50
N ASP A 154 -22.52 -11.99 -13.14
CA ASP A 154 -22.76 -10.53 -13.08
C ASP A 154 -22.53 -9.92 -11.68
N GLY A 155 -21.27 -9.60 -11.35
CA GLY A 155 -20.92 -8.96 -10.08
C GLY A 155 -21.21 -9.78 -8.83
N ALA A 156 -21.20 -11.13 -8.89
CA ALA A 156 -21.45 -11.97 -7.71
C ALA A 156 -20.52 -11.64 -6.53
N ILE A 157 -19.24 -11.39 -6.80
CA ILE A 157 -18.27 -10.96 -5.78
C ILE A 157 -18.64 -9.58 -5.22
N VAL A 158 -19.04 -8.62 -6.08
CA VAL A 158 -19.47 -7.29 -5.63
C VAL A 158 -20.71 -7.40 -4.74
N ARG A 159 -21.70 -8.22 -5.11
CA ARG A 159 -22.89 -8.47 -4.28
C ARG A 159 -22.53 -9.12 -2.95
N ALA A 160 -21.60 -10.07 -2.96
CA ALA A 160 -21.14 -10.76 -1.76
C ALA A 160 -20.38 -9.82 -0.80
N LEU A 161 -19.52 -8.96 -1.34
CA LEU A 161 -18.84 -7.90 -0.57
C LEU A 161 -19.85 -6.88 -0.02
N ARG A 162 -20.86 -6.48 -0.81
CA ARG A 162 -21.98 -5.64 -0.35
C ARG A 162 -22.90 -6.34 0.66
N TRP A 163 -22.76 -7.64 0.87
CA TRP A 163 -23.44 -8.35 1.96
C TRP A 163 -22.58 -8.42 3.22
N LEU A 164 -21.24 -8.42 3.07
CA LEU A 164 -20.30 -8.23 4.18
C LEU A 164 -20.32 -6.79 4.72
N ASP A 165 -20.42 -5.80 3.84
CA ASP A 165 -20.36 -4.37 4.16
C ASP A 165 -21.46 -3.85 5.11
N PRO A 166 -22.74 -4.26 5.02
CA PRO A 166 -23.80 -3.82 5.93
C PRO A 166 -23.62 -4.37 7.35
N GLU A 167 -23.00 -5.53 7.50
CA GLU A 167 -22.75 -6.15 8.81
C GLU A 167 -21.49 -5.63 9.48
N ARG A 168 -20.53 -5.11 8.71
CA ARG A 168 -19.20 -4.73 9.21
C ARG A 168 -18.84 -3.25 9.01
N GLY A 169 -19.39 -2.57 8.00
CA GLY A 169 -19.14 -1.16 7.67
C GLY A 169 -17.73 -0.89 7.15
N THR A 170 -17.23 -1.74 6.26
CA THR A 170 -15.80 -2.02 6.15
C THR A 170 -15.24 -1.98 4.74
N VAL A 171 -16.10 -1.90 3.71
CA VAL A 171 -15.67 -1.96 2.31
C VAL A 171 -15.65 -0.56 1.69
N VAL A 172 -14.46 -0.10 1.34
CA VAL A 172 -14.26 1.09 0.50
C VAL A 172 -14.08 0.64 -0.94
N TRP A 173 -14.85 1.23 -1.85
CA TRP A 173 -14.76 0.97 -3.28
C TRP A 173 -13.92 2.05 -3.94
N MET A 174 -12.85 1.65 -4.62
CA MET A 174 -11.98 2.58 -5.34
C MET A 174 -12.43 2.63 -6.82
N PRO A 175 -12.90 3.80 -7.30
CA PRO A 175 -13.43 3.96 -8.64
C PRO A 175 -12.31 4.05 -9.67
N THR A 176 -12.27 3.16 -10.67
CA THR A 176 -11.23 3.19 -11.70
C THR A 176 -11.14 4.57 -12.34
N GLY A 177 -10.10 5.33 -11.99
CA GLY A 177 -9.88 6.64 -12.56
C GLY A 177 -9.78 6.50 -14.08
N ASP A 178 -10.42 7.42 -14.82
CA ASP A 178 -10.06 7.65 -16.21
C ASP A 178 -8.56 7.96 -16.22
N ALA A 179 -7.75 6.97 -16.55
CA ALA A 179 -6.33 7.14 -16.78
C ALA A 179 -6.18 8.00 -18.03
N GLY A 180 -6.35 9.31 -17.86
CA GLY A 180 -5.89 10.31 -18.78
C GLY A 180 -4.39 10.10 -18.92
N VAL A 181 -3.99 9.51 -20.04
CA VAL A 181 -2.63 9.62 -20.57
C VAL A 181 -2.37 11.11 -20.75
N GLY A 182 -1.79 11.74 -19.72
CA GLY A 182 -1.62 13.17 -19.64
C GLY A 182 -0.46 13.51 -18.73
N ASP A 183 0.71 13.61 -19.33
CA ASP A 183 1.90 14.29 -18.81
C ASP A 183 2.64 13.61 -17.65
N ARG A 184 3.42 12.59 -18.00
CA ARG A 184 4.70 12.37 -17.31
C ARG A 184 5.55 13.62 -17.58
N PRO A 185 6.11 14.31 -16.58
CA PRO A 185 7.02 15.42 -16.83
C PRO A 185 8.27 14.87 -17.53
N GLY A 186 8.27 15.03 -18.86
CA GLY A 186 9.40 14.72 -19.70
C GLY A 186 10.53 15.69 -19.41
N THR A 187 11.71 15.14 -19.19
CA THR A 187 12.98 15.85 -19.12
C THR A 187 13.12 16.81 -20.31
N THR A 188 12.94 18.10 -20.07
CA THR A 188 13.15 19.14 -21.08
C THR A 188 14.66 19.27 -21.33
N THR A 189 15.18 18.51 -22.29
CA THR A 189 16.50 18.80 -22.86
C THR A 189 16.38 20.09 -23.66
N GLY A 190 16.78 21.18 -23.00
CA GLY A 190 16.89 22.50 -23.62
C GLY A 190 17.83 22.44 -24.82
N THR A 191 17.26 22.63 -26.02
CA THR A 191 18.05 22.95 -27.20
C THR A 191 18.15 24.48 -27.23
N ALA A 192 19.32 24.99 -26.86
CA ALA A 192 19.63 26.41 -26.96
C ALA A 192 19.78 26.79 -28.43
N ASP A 193 18.85 27.60 -28.92
CA ASP A 193 18.98 28.33 -30.17
C ASP A 193 19.59 29.70 -29.87
N ARG A 194 20.64 30.07 -30.61
CA ARG A 194 21.31 31.39 -30.56
C ARG A 194 22.07 31.62 -31.87
N PRO A 195 22.26 32.90 -32.25
CA PRO A 195 21.47 33.61 -33.26
C PRO A 195 22.06 33.58 -34.67
#